data_AF-A0A1I2GAX2-F1
#
_entry.id   AF-A0A1I2GAX2-F1
#
_cell.length_a   1.000
_cell.length_b   1.000
_cell.length_c   1.000
_cell.angle_alpha   90.00
_cell.angle_beta   90.00
_cell.angle_gamma   90.00
#
_symmetry.space_group_name_H-M   'P 1'
#
loop_
_entity.id
_entity.type
_entity.pdbx_description
1 polymer ?
#
loop_
_entity_poly.entity_id
_entity_poly.type
_entity_poly.pdbx_seq_one_letter_code
_entity_poly.pdbx_strand_id
1 'polypeptide(L)'
;MKTIFNIALAGMATVAWGCVGFEPMQPDTFEGDGLPPEVDLCEGCPEDQPLRGELMLIVNTKPTDGGANFQSNFPLDDKGRFVGNALYLYDPSKRCDGEGGCLAKLGNLWLDEKMGPISMADTSLMRFTVRDLAWHADQGLWGLSYDPLNDEWGLMTLGVPDWTRADNRIESVRYAFKYGDVQDPATDACYWRQSMTGLEFVGDSLFAASAGKPGNGLDARGALFLLDPGFLAAPKHCVLPSDISQDPAYYACDPICSVHAQFDEKVGVSGDMAPGPDGDVLALVRGEMSETFPEGRHELLRVAATGELPEPRAYGPFIDDIPAGFEIEGLARVQGALYGVGIGGTVYKITEPTAEAPGSWKFAVHDELGPLFTDPDRSLRIRGATAVVVP
;
A
#
# COMPACT_ATOMS: atom_id res chain seq x y z
N MET A 1 2.57 25.75 9.73
CA MET A 1 1.62 26.88 9.70
C MET A 1 0.66 26.60 8.55
N LYS A 2 -0.50 25.98 8.83
CA LYS A 2 -1.47 25.56 7.80
C LYS A 2 -2.33 26.77 7.41
N THR A 3 -2.41 27.09 6.12
CA THR A 3 -3.12 28.27 5.60
C THR A 3 -4.62 27.94 5.46
N ILE A 4 -5.46 28.69 6.16
CA ILE A 4 -6.93 28.54 6.15
C ILE A 4 -7.48 29.46 5.05
N PHE A 5 -8.14 28.88 4.04
CA PHE A 5 -8.95 29.65 3.09
C PHE A 5 -10.35 29.88 3.66
N ASN A 6 -10.65 31.12 4.02
CA ASN A 6 -12.01 31.54 4.37
C ASN A 6 -12.79 31.83 3.10
N ILE A 7 -13.83 31.06 2.81
CA ILE A 7 -14.88 31.45 1.87
C ILE A 7 -16.22 31.47 2.61
N ALA A 8 -16.91 32.59 2.45
CA ALA A 8 -18.07 33.01 3.24
C ALA A 8 -19.33 32.19 2.97
N LEU A 9 -20.09 31.97 4.05
CA LEU A 9 -21.44 31.41 4.10
C LEU A 9 -22.42 32.12 3.14
N ALA A 10 -23.23 31.32 2.44
CA ALA A 10 -24.62 31.67 2.16
C ALA A 10 -25.48 30.40 1.92
N GLY A 11 -26.58 30.29 2.65
CA GLY A 11 -27.78 29.57 2.19
C GLY A 11 -28.15 28.31 2.96
N MET A 12 -29.01 28.47 3.98
CA MET A 12 -29.80 27.39 4.56
C MET A 12 -30.69 26.72 3.49
N ALA A 13 -30.66 25.39 3.41
CA ALA A 13 -31.74 24.60 2.81
C ALA A 13 -31.94 23.29 3.59
N THR A 14 -33.20 23.02 3.90
CA THR A 14 -33.75 21.96 4.73
C THR A 14 -33.49 20.55 4.17
N VAL A 15 -33.11 19.64 5.06
CA VAL A 15 -32.80 18.23 4.80
C VAL A 15 -34.07 17.45 4.42
N ALA A 16 -34.11 16.88 3.22
CA ALA A 16 -35.06 15.84 2.84
C ALA A 16 -34.30 14.50 2.78
N TRP A 17 -34.61 13.60 3.71
CA TRP A 17 -34.16 12.22 3.69
C TRP A 17 -34.94 11.47 2.60
N GLY A 18 -34.39 11.39 1.40
CA GLY A 18 -34.88 10.54 0.32
C GLY A 18 -33.86 9.46 0.02
N CYS A 19 -34.29 8.19 -0.01
CA CYS A 19 -33.50 7.08 -0.53
C CYS A 19 -33.02 7.44 -1.95
N VAL A 20 -31.70 7.47 -2.16
CA VAL A 20 -31.11 7.70 -3.48
C VAL A 20 -31.41 6.45 -4.31
N GLY A 21 -32.33 6.60 -5.28
CA GLY A 21 -32.61 5.54 -6.24
C GLY A 21 -31.39 5.34 -7.14
N PHE A 22 -30.98 4.08 -7.33
CA PHE A 22 -29.94 3.72 -8.29
C PHE A 22 -30.33 4.23 -9.67
N GLU A 23 -29.61 5.23 -10.17
CA GLU A 23 -29.68 5.65 -11.57
C GLU A 23 -29.24 4.47 -12.46
N PRO A 24 -29.78 4.36 -13.69
CA PRO A 24 -29.33 3.35 -14.64
C PRO A 24 -27.81 3.44 -14.82
N MET A 25 -27.15 2.27 -14.79
CA MET A 25 -25.69 2.14 -14.95
C MET A 25 -25.25 2.90 -16.20
N GLN A 26 -24.53 4.01 -16.00
CA GLN A 26 -23.99 4.77 -17.11
C GLN A 26 -22.96 3.89 -17.86
N PRO A 27 -22.83 4.03 -19.18
CA PRO A 27 -21.79 3.34 -19.94
C PRO A 27 -20.41 3.60 -19.29
N ASP A 28 -19.57 2.58 -19.31
CA ASP A 28 -18.21 2.66 -18.78
C ASP A 28 -17.47 3.78 -19.53
N THR A 29 -17.00 4.76 -18.77
CA THR A 29 -16.31 5.97 -19.25
C THR A 29 -14.98 5.66 -19.92
N PHE A 30 -14.49 4.43 -19.79
CA PHE A 30 -13.25 3.95 -20.40
C PHE A 30 -13.51 2.89 -21.47
N GLU A 31 -14.76 2.53 -21.80
CA GLU A 31 -15.05 1.45 -22.77
C GLU A 31 -14.31 1.64 -24.11
N GLY A 32 -13.52 0.65 -24.51
CA GLY A 32 -12.71 0.67 -25.74
C GLY A 32 -11.32 1.32 -25.60
N ASP A 33 -11.01 1.95 -24.45
CA ASP A 33 -9.67 2.49 -24.19
C ASP A 33 -8.69 1.37 -23.84
N GLY A 34 -7.54 1.38 -24.53
CA GLY A 34 -6.35 0.62 -24.17
C GLY A 34 -5.42 1.44 -23.28
N LEU A 35 -4.33 0.83 -22.81
CA LEU A 35 -3.31 1.56 -22.07
C LEU A 35 -2.48 2.45 -23.01
N PRO A 36 -2.12 3.67 -22.59
CA PRO A 36 -1.15 4.47 -23.31
C PRO A 36 0.20 3.74 -23.41
N PRO A 37 0.93 3.86 -24.54
CA PRO A 37 2.28 3.30 -24.67
C PRO A 37 3.25 3.74 -23.57
N GLU A 38 3.04 4.93 -22.99
CA GLU A 38 3.83 5.47 -21.88
C GLU A 38 3.56 4.80 -20.53
N VAL A 39 2.50 3.99 -20.43
CA VAL A 39 2.11 3.28 -19.21
C VAL A 39 2.27 1.77 -19.36
N ASP A 40 2.19 1.25 -20.59
CA ASP A 40 2.34 -0.17 -20.87
C ASP A 40 3.80 -0.58 -21.06
N LEU A 41 4.54 -0.62 -19.94
CA LEU A 41 6.01 -0.68 -19.95
C LEU A 41 6.61 -2.05 -19.55
N CYS A 42 5.83 -3.12 -19.44
CA CYS A 42 6.37 -4.46 -19.13
C CYS A 42 6.51 -5.32 -20.39
N GLU A 43 7.62 -5.18 -21.12
CA GLU A 43 7.93 -6.00 -22.31
C GLU A 43 8.22 -7.47 -21.97
N GLY A 44 8.71 -7.75 -20.76
CA GLY A 44 8.99 -9.11 -20.29
C GLY A 44 7.81 -9.84 -19.66
N CYS A 45 6.63 -9.20 -19.60
CA CYS A 45 5.42 -9.85 -19.09
C CYS A 45 4.79 -10.73 -20.20
N PRO A 46 4.33 -11.95 -19.90
CA PRO A 46 3.58 -12.74 -20.86
C PRO A 46 2.29 -12.01 -21.25
N GLU A 47 1.93 -12.11 -22.54
CA GLU A 47 0.71 -11.48 -23.09
C GLU A 47 -0.56 -12.06 -22.47
N ASP A 48 -0.57 -13.38 -22.22
CA ASP A 48 -1.60 -14.05 -21.43
C ASP A 48 -1.20 -14.06 -19.94
N GLN A 49 -2.18 -14.21 -19.04
CA GLN A 49 -1.93 -14.35 -17.60
C GLN A 49 -2.05 -15.83 -17.16
N PRO A 50 -0.98 -16.66 -17.31
CA PRO A 50 -1.00 -18.09 -16.98
C PRO A 50 -0.69 -18.38 -15.51
N LEU A 51 -0.35 -17.38 -14.70
CA LEU A 51 0.09 -17.61 -13.33
C LEU A 51 -1.09 -17.97 -12.42
N ARG A 52 -0.89 -18.99 -11.59
CA ARG A 52 -1.91 -19.65 -10.77
C ARG A 52 -1.28 -20.18 -9.48
N GLY A 53 -2.09 -20.33 -8.44
CA GLY A 53 -1.68 -20.78 -7.12
C GLY A 53 -1.23 -19.63 -6.24
N GLU A 54 -0.42 -19.96 -5.22
CA GLU A 54 0.14 -18.97 -4.30
C GLU A 54 1.30 -18.21 -4.96
N LEU A 55 1.14 -16.89 -5.07
CA LEU A 55 2.01 -15.97 -5.80
C LEU A 55 2.29 -14.73 -4.94
N MET A 56 3.30 -13.96 -5.34
CA MET A 56 3.52 -12.61 -4.82
C MET A 56 2.74 -11.61 -5.68
N LEU A 57 1.88 -10.79 -5.08
CA LEU A 57 1.30 -9.63 -5.72
C LEU A 57 2.15 -8.42 -5.39
N ILE A 58 2.55 -7.66 -6.42
CA ILE A 58 3.42 -6.50 -6.30
C ILE A 58 2.67 -5.27 -6.82
N VAL A 59 2.76 -4.15 -6.09
CA VAL A 59 2.29 -2.85 -6.57
C VAL A 59 3.44 -1.97 -7.03
N ASN A 60 3.26 -1.39 -8.21
CA ASN A 60 4.17 -0.44 -8.81
C ASN A 60 3.53 0.95 -8.88
N THR A 61 4.31 1.95 -8.49
CA THR A 61 3.84 3.33 -8.32
C THR A 61 4.33 4.36 -9.31
N LYS A 62 5.08 3.99 -10.35
CA LYS A 62 5.60 4.98 -11.28
C LYS A 62 4.91 4.98 -12.65
N PRO A 63 3.88 5.81 -12.82
CA PRO A 63 3.48 6.29 -14.13
C PRO A 63 3.74 7.81 -14.23
N THR A 64 4.92 8.21 -14.75
CA THR A 64 5.27 9.64 -14.95
C THR A 64 5.49 9.98 -16.41
N ASP A 65 4.97 11.13 -16.85
CA ASP A 65 5.46 11.79 -18.07
C ASP A 65 6.98 12.07 -17.96
N GLY A 66 7.67 12.18 -19.11
CA GLY A 66 9.13 12.33 -19.13
C GLY A 66 9.69 13.62 -18.50
N GLY A 67 8.85 14.51 -17.95
CA GLY A 67 9.23 15.81 -17.40
C GLY A 67 8.91 16.03 -15.91
N ALA A 68 8.01 15.25 -15.31
CA ALA A 68 7.64 15.36 -13.90
C ALA A 68 8.29 14.26 -13.07
N ASN A 69 9.10 14.63 -12.07
CA ASN A 69 9.82 13.64 -11.25
C ASN A 69 8.91 12.69 -10.46
N PHE A 70 7.62 13.01 -10.24
CA PHE A 70 6.65 12.15 -9.57
C PHE A 70 5.20 12.58 -9.89
N GLN A 71 4.61 12.04 -10.96
CA GLN A 71 3.15 11.92 -11.06
C GLN A 71 2.78 10.53 -10.53
N SER A 72 1.86 10.46 -9.56
CA SER A 72 1.45 9.17 -9.01
C SER A 72 0.42 8.46 -9.88
N ASN A 73 -0.27 9.21 -10.75
CA ASN A 73 -1.23 8.74 -11.75
C ASN A 73 -1.00 9.49 -13.07
N PHE A 74 -1.16 8.81 -14.20
CA PHE A 74 -0.99 9.34 -15.55
C PHE A 74 -2.32 9.89 -16.09
N PRO A 75 -2.39 11.15 -16.52
CA PRO A 75 -3.60 11.71 -17.11
C PRO A 75 -3.85 11.14 -18.51
N LEU A 76 -5.07 10.66 -18.77
CA LEU A 76 -5.49 10.20 -20.10
C LEU A 76 -6.07 11.34 -20.94
N ASP A 77 -6.73 12.31 -20.32
CA ASP A 77 -7.29 13.48 -20.98
C ASP A 77 -7.53 14.66 -20.03
N ASP A 78 -7.96 15.78 -20.60
CA ASP A 78 -8.32 17.00 -19.87
C ASP A 78 -9.68 16.88 -19.12
N LYS A 79 -10.33 15.72 -19.19
CA LYS A 79 -11.60 15.42 -18.49
C LYS A 79 -11.37 14.61 -17.21
N GLY A 80 -10.14 14.69 -16.68
CA GLY A 80 -9.75 14.11 -15.40
C GLY A 80 -9.92 12.59 -15.30
N ARG A 81 -9.70 11.89 -16.42
CA ARG A 81 -9.48 10.45 -16.44
C ARG A 81 -8.00 10.15 -16.26
N PHE A 82 -7.66 9.18 -15.42
CA PHE A 82 -6.28 8.81 -15.11
C PHE A 82 -6.08 7.30 -15.05
N VAL A 83 -4.85 6.87 -15.29
CA VAL A 83 -4.35 5.52 -15.00
C VAL A 83 -3.36 5.61 -13.84
N GLY A 84 -3.62 4.84 -12.78
CA GLY A 84 -2.78 4.80 -11.59
C GLY A 84 -1.84 3.60 -11.54
N ASN A 85 -1.62 3.12 -10.31
CA ASN A 85 -0.69 2.02 -10.03
C ASN A 85 -0.99 0.78 -10.86
N ALA A 86 0.08 0.08 -11.25
CA ALA A 86 -0.02 -1.24 -11.88
C ALA A 86 0.18 -2.32 -10.82
N LEU A 87 -0.58 -3.41 -10.93
CA LEU A 87 -0.38 -4.62 -10.14
C LEU A 87 0.23 -5.71 -10.99
N TYR A 88 1.17 -6.46 -10.40
CA TYR A 88 1.86 -7.56 -11.05
C TYR A 88 1.81 -8.81 -10.17
N LEU A 89 1.59 -9.95 -10.79
CA LEU A 89 1.75 -11.27 -10.18
C LEU A 89 3.15 -11.79 -10.48
N TYR A 90 3.84 -12.22 -9.43
CA TYR A 90 5.17 -12.78 -9.51
C TYR A 90 5.19 -14.20 -8.93
N ASP A 91 5.59 -15.17 -9.74
CA ASP A 91 5.83 -16.56 -9.33
C ASP A 91 7.34 -16.77 -9.14
N PRO A 92 7.86 -16.76 -7.89
CA PRO A 92 9.27 -16.98 -7.64
C PRO A 92 9.71 -18.43 -7.90
N SER A 93 8.77 -19.37 -8.06
CA SER A 93 9.03 -20.80 -8.20
C SER A 93 9.17 -21.26 -9.66
N LYS A 94 8.56 -20.52 -10.59
CA LYS A 94 8.63 -20.79 -12.04
C LYS A 94 9.71 -19.98 -12.72
N ARG A 95 10.08 -20.40 -13.94
CA ARG A 95 11.04 -19.72 -14.81
C ARG A 95 10.36 -19.43 -16.14
N CYS A 96 10.24 -18.17 -16.52
CA CYS A 96 9.60 -17.77 -17.78
C CYS A 96 10.60 -17.26 -18.82
N ASP A 97 11.55 -16.40 -18.43
CA ASP A 97 12.62 -15.93 -19.31
C ASP A 97 13.94 -15.80 -18.54
N GLY A 98 14.84 -16.78 -18.72
CA GLY A 98 16.16 -16.81 -18.07
C GLY A 98 16.19 -17.54 -16.72
N GLU A 99 17.09 -17.13 -15.83
CA GLU A 99 17.25 -17.74 -14.49
C GLU A 99 16.29 -17.16 -13.44
N GLY A 100 15.48 -16.17 -13.79
CA GLY A 100 14.53 -15.44 -12.93
C GLY A 100 13.12 -16.04 -12.85
N GLY A 101 12.29 -15.54 -11.94
CA GLY A 101 10.88 -15.89 -11.75
C GLY A 101 10.00 -15.56 -12.96
N CYS A 102 8.70 -15.81 -12.84
CA CYS A 102 7.73 -15.34 -13.83
C CYS A 102 7.00 -14.11 -13.31
N LEU A 103 7.02 -13.00 -14.06
CA LEU A 103 6.25 -11.81 -13.76
C LEU A 103 5.14 -11.66 -14.80
N ALA A 104 3.91 -11.37 -14.39
CA ALA A 104 2.81 -11.10 -15.30
C ALA A 104 1.96 -9.95 -14.78
N LYS A 105 1.54 -9.07 -15.68
CA LYS A 105 0.70 -7.93 -15.34
C LYS A 105 -0.71 -8.41 -14.98
N LEU A 106 -1.28 -7.83 -13.92
CA LEU A 106 -2.66 -8.09 -13.51
C LEU A 106 -3.59 -6.99 -14.02
N GLY A 107 -3.16 -5.74 -13.96
CA GLY A 107 -3.91 -4.59 -14.46
C GLY A 107 -3.44 -3.28 -13.85
N ASN A 108 -4.24 -2.24 -14.03
CA ASN A 108 -3.98 -0.90 -13.51
C ASN A 108 -5.19 -0.35 -12.77
N LEU A 109 -4.96 0.61 -11.88
CA LEU A 109 -6.04 1.46 -11.35
C LEU A 109 -6.54 2.40 -12.45
N TRP A 110 -7.86 2.54 -12.57
CA TRP A 110 -8.50 3.49 -13.48
C TRP A 110 -9.33 4.46 -12.66
N LEU A 111 -9.05 5.75 -12.81
CA LEU A 111 -9.58 6.79 -11.93
C LEU A 111 -10.31 7.85 -12.76
N ASP A 112 -11.52 8.20 -12.34
CA ASP A 112 -12.31 9.25 -12.98
C ASP A 112 -13.11 10.07 -11.97
N GLU A 113 -13.93 10.98 -12.49
CA GLU A 113 -14.69 11.93 -11.68
C GLU A 113 -15.72 11.29 -10.74
N LYS A 114 -16.16 10.05 -11.04
CA LYS A 114 -17.17 9.34 -10.25
C LYS A 114 -16.64 8.95 -8.88
N MET A 115 -15.32 9.00 -8.68
CA MET A 115 -14.66 8.70 -7.41
C MET A 115 -14.78 9.82 -6.36
N GLY A 116 -15.42 10.95 -6.70
CA GLY A 116 -15.79 12.00 -5.74
C GLY A 116 -15.71 13.41 -6.33
N PRO A 117 -16.51 14.36 -5.83
CA PRO A 117 -16.64 15.71 -6.40
C PRO A 117 -15.37 16.57 -6.37
N ILE A 118 -14.38 16.18 -5.57
CA ILE A 118 -13.11 16.91 -5.44
C ILE A 118 -12.12 16.50 -6.55
N SER A 119 -12.39 15.42 -7.29
CA SER A 119 -11.45 14.70 -8.17
C SER A 119 -10.92 15.46 -9.42
N MET A 120 -11.55 16.55 -9.87
CA MET A 120 -11.37 17.01 -11.26
C MET A 120 -10.56 18.32 -11.46
N ALA A 121 -10.34 19.13 -10.42
CA ALA A 121 -9.84 20.50 -10.62
C ALA A 121 -8.43 20.80 -10.04
N ASP A 122 -7.86 19.92 -9.22
CA ASP A 122 -6.77 20.28 -8.30
C ASP A 122 -5.69 19.21 -8.09
N THR A 123 -5.57 18.21 -8.97
CA THR A 123 -4.70 17.03 -8.81
C THR A 123 -5.11 16.02 -7.73
N SER A 124 -6.32 16.13 -7.17
CA SER A 124 -6.72 15.30 -6.03
C SER A 124 -6.90 13.81 -6.30
N LEU A 125 -6.92 13.34 -7.56
CA LEU A 125 -6.84 11.89 -7.81
C LEU A 125 -5.51 11.28 -7.38
N MET A 126 -4.47 12.09 -7.11
CA MET A 126 -3.24 11.62 -6.45
C MET A 126 -3.48 10.93 -5.10
N ARG A 127 -4.62 11.19 -4.44
CA ARG A 127 -5.00 10.48 -3.21
C ARG A 127 -5.21 8.98 -3.41
N PHE A 128 -5.50 8.54 -4.64
CA PHE A 128 -5.65 7.14 -5.04
C PHE A 128 -4.32 6.55 -5.49
N THR A 129 -3.28 6.76 -4.69
CA THR A 129 -1.98 6.10 -4.87
C THR A 129 -1.87 5.00 -3.83
N VAL A 130 -1.80 3.76 -4.30
CA VAL A 130 -1.51 2.60 -3.47
C VAL A 130 -0.04 2.63 -3.07
N ARG A 131 0.19 2.83 -1.78
CA ARG A 131 1.50 2.92 -1.13
C ARG A 131 1.98 1.61 -0.57
N ASP A 132 1.05 0.69 -0.32
CA ASP A 132 1.31 -0.69 0.06
C ASP A 132 0.02 -1.50 -0.14
N LEU A 133 0.07 -2.83 -0.05
CA LEU A 133 -1.09 -3.70 -0.24
C LEU A 133 -1.08 -4.93 0.66
N ALA A 134 -2.26 -5.43 0.98
CA ALA A 134 -2.47 -6.65 1.76
C ALA A 134 -3.65 -7.42 1.19
N TRP A 135 -3.59 -8.75 1.18
CA TRP A 135 -4.68 -9.57 0.66
C TRP A 135 -5.16 -10.60 1.68
N HIS A 136 -6.47 -10.85 1.65
CA HIS A 136 -7.10 -11.93 2.40
C HIS A 136 -8.16 -12.60 1.53
N ALA A 137 -8.29 -13.93 1.63
CA ALA A 137 -9.23 -14.70 0.82
C ALA A 137 -10.68 -14.22 0.96
N ASP A 138 -11.09 -13.88 2.19
CA ASP A 138 -12.46 -13.45 2.49
C ASP A 138 -12.65 -11.92 2.54
N GLN A 139 -11.58 -11.13 2.69
CA GLN A 139 -11.67 -9.66 2.79
C GLN A 139 -11.24 -8.95 1.50
N GLY A 140 -10.70 -9.70 0.53
CA GLY A 140 -10.21 -9.15 -0.73
C GLY A 140 -8.87 -8.44 -0.59
N LEU A 141 -8.59 -7.57 -1.57
CA LEU A 141 -7.36 -6.80 -1.65
C LEU A 141 -7.56 -5.42 -1.02
N TRP A 142 -6.65 -5.07 -0.12
CA TRP A 142 -6.59 -3.78 0.55
C TRP A 142 -5.30 -3.06 0.18
N GLY A 143 -5.32 -1.74 0.26
CA GLY A 143 -4.18 -0.88 0.00
C GLY A 143 -4.06 0.22 1.04
N LEU A 144 -2.85 0.68 1.27
CA LEU A 144 -2.56 1.89 2.02
C LEU A 144 -2.47 3.07 1.04
N SER A 145 -2.95 4.24 1.43
CA SER A 145 -2.98 5.42 0.56
C SER A 145 -2.66 6.70 1.31
N TYR A 146 -2.15 7.69 0.59
CA TYR A 146 -1.86 9.01 1.13
C TYR A 146 -2.43 10.08 0.21
N ASP A 147 -3.22 10.98 0.78
CA ASP A 147 -3.68 12.20 0.14
C ASP A 147 -2.66 13.32 0.42
N PRO A 148 -1.85 13.71 -0.58
CA PRO A 148 -0.85 14.76 -0.39
C PRO A 148 -1.44 16.17 -0.26
N LEU A 149 -2.69 16.39 -0.66
CA LEU A 149 -3.34 17.70 -0.56
C LEU A 149 -3.88 17.93 0.85
N ASN A 150 -4.49 16.90 1.42
CA ASN A 150 -5.02 16.96 2.79
C ASN A 150 -3.99 16.57 3.86
N ASP A 151 -2.86 15.98 3.45
CA ASP A 151 -1.82 15.43 4.34
C ASP A 151 -2.38 14.28 5.21
N GLU A 152 -3.10 13.35 4.57
CA GLU A 152 -3.90 12.33 5.27
C GLU A 152 -3.69 10.93 4.72
N TRP A 153 -3.45 9.99 5.63
CA TRP A 153 -3.43 8.57 5.31
C TRP A 153 -4.84 7.97 5.28
N GLY A 154 -4.99 6.88 4.55
CA GLY A 154 -6.24 6.12 4.52
C GLY A 154 -6.05 4.72 3.96
N LEU A 155 -7.07 3.89 4.14
CA LEU A 155 -7.15 2.57 3.52
C LEU A 155 -7.86 2.66 2.17
N MET A 156 -7.57 1.71 1.30
CA MET A 156 -8.25 1.52 0.03
C MET A 156 -8.68 0.07 -0.10
N THR A 157 -9.89 -0.18 -0.57
CA THR A 157 -10.25 -1.50 -1.13
C THR A 157 -9.92 -1.49 -2.61
N LEU A 158 -9.35 -2.59 -3.12
CA LEU A 158 -8.97 -2.75 -4.51
C LEU A 158 -9.76 -3.92 -5.12
N GLY A 159 -10.59 -3.61 -6.11
CA GLY A 159 -11.40 -4.61 -6.82
C GLY A 159 -10.67 -5.13 -8.05
N VAL A 160 -10.28 -6.40 -8.06
CA VAL A 160 -9.72 -7.09 -9.24
C VAL A 160 -10.85 -7.90 -9.89
N PRO A 161 -11.36 -7.49 -11.07
CA PRO A 161 -12.50 -8.16 -11.69
C PRO A 161 -12.23 -9.62 -12.08
N ASP A 162 -11.04 -9.89 -12.63
CA ASP A 162 -10.66 -11.22 -13.11
C ASP A 162 -9.16 -11.45 -12.95
N TRP A 163 -8.79 -12.28 -11.98
CA TRP A 163 -7.39 -12.61 -11.69
C TRP A 163 -6.67 -13.38 -12.81
N THR A 164 -7.40 -13.79 -13.84
CA THR A 164 -6.87 -14.54 -14.98
C THR A 164 -6.58 -13.66 -16.21
N ARG A 165 -6.74 -12.34 -16.07
CA ARG A 165 -6.53 -11.35 -17.13
C ARG A 165 -5.41 -10.39 -16.77
N ALA A 166 -4.79 -9.79 -17.79
CA ALA A 166 -3.73 -8.79 -17.64
C ALA A 166 -4.21 -7.34 -17.85
N ASP A 167 -5.40 -7.17 -18.44
CA ASP A 167 -5.99 -5.89 -18.81
C ASP A 167 -7.05 -5.43 -17.81
N ASN A 168 -6.98 -5.90 -16.55
CA ASN A 168 -7.98 -5.52 -15.55
C ASN A 168 -8.02 -4.02 -15.32
N ARG A 169 -9.25 -3.53 -15.17
CA ARG A 169 -9.55 -2.21 -14.60
C ARG A 169 -9.74 -2.40 -13.11
N ILE A 170 -8.70 -2.08 -12.35
CA ILE A 170 -8.73 -2.25 -10.90
C ILE A 170 -9.54 -1.10 -10.31
N GLU A 171 -10.67 -1.45 -9.72
CA GLU A 171 -11.54 -0.50 -9.03
C GLU A 171 -10.93 -0.13 -7.69
N SER A 172 -11.18 1.09 -7.22
CA SER A 172 -10.68 1.51 -5.92
C SER A 172 -11.68 2.36 -5.16
N VAL A 173 -11.77 2.12 -3.85
CA VAL A 173 -12.57 2.93 -2.92
C VAL A 173 -11.68 3.27 -1.73
N ARG A 174 -11.55 4.55 -1.40
CA ARG A 174 -10.65 5.05 -0.36
C ARG A 174 -11.42 5.47 0.89
N TYR A 175 -10.84 5.23 2.06
CA TYR A 175 -11.36 5.59 3.38
C TYR A 175 -10.25 6.29 4.15
N ALA A 176 -10.30 7.63 4.23
CA ALA A 176 -9.36 8.42 5.04
C ALA A 176 -9.54 8.09 6.52
N PHE A 177 -8.42 8.01 7.25
CA PHE A 177 -8.45 7.87 8.70
C PHE A 177 -9.12 9.11 9.32
N LYS A 178 -9.91 8.88 10.36
CA LYS A 178 -10.65 9.92 11.07
C LYS A 178 -9.69 10.90 11.75
N TYR A 179 -9.76 12.16 11.35
CA TYR A 179 -8.99 13.23 11.96
C TYR A 179 -9.50 13.61 13.35
N GLY A 180 -8.66 14.32 14.09
CA GLY A 180 -8.98 14.93 15.37
C GLY A 180 -7.71 15.26 16.15
N ASP A 181 -7.86 15.70 17.40
CA ASP A 181 -6.70 15.98 18.25
C ASP A 181 -5.94 14.68 18.59
N VAL A 182 -4.61 14.74 18.69
CA VAL A 182 -3.77 13.56 18.99
C VAL A 182 -4.09 12.91 20.34
N GLN A 183 -4.67 13.66 21.28
CA GLN A 183 -5.10 13.17 22.59
C GLN A 183 -6.58 12.77 22.64
N ASP A 184 -7.34 12.99 21.56
CA ASP A 184 -8.75 12.64 21.49
C ASP A 184 -8.90 11.14 21.13
N PRO A 185 -9.55 10.32 21.97
CA PRO A 185 -9.77 8.91 21.68
C PRO A 185 -10.69 8.67 20.47
N ALA A 186 -11.38 9.69 19.97
CA ALA A 186 -12.17 9.64 18.73
C ALA A 186 -11.34 9.93 17.47
N THR A 187 -10.02 10.16 17.60
CA THR A 187 -9.07 10.31 16.49
C THR A 187 -8.41 8.97 16.18
N ASP A 188 -8.22 8.67 14.89
CA ASP A 188 -7.47 7.48 14.50
C ASP A 188 -5.99 7.56 14.91
N ALA A 189 -5.46 6.47 15.46
CA ALA A 189 -4.05 6.41 15.88
C ALA A 189 -3.07 6.53 14.68
N CYS A 190 -3.53 6.18 13.48
CA CYS A 190 -2.80 6.31 12.23
C CYS A 190 -2.77 7.76 11.70
N TYR A 191 -3.73 8.62 12.06
CA TYR A 191 -3.93 9.93 11.44
C TYR A 191 -2.69 10.83 11.56
N TRP A 192 -2.09 10.87 12.75
CA TRP A 192 -0.94 11.71 13.04
C TRP A 192 0.42 11.09 12.64
N ARG A 193 0.42 9.95 11.93
CA ARG A 193 1.67 9.31 11.52
C ARG A 193 2.22 9.99 10.27
N GLN A 194 3.48 10.41 10.36
CA GLN A 194 4.14 11.11 9.25
C GLN A 194 4.46 10.19 8.07
N SER A 195 4.58 8.89 8.32
CA SER A 195 5.01 7.93 7.32
C SER A 195 4.47 6.56 7.68
N MET A 196 3.29 6.24 7.16
CA MET A 196 2.82 4.87 7.10
C MET A 196 3.58 4.17 5.97
N THR A 197 4.02 2.94 6.20
CA THR A 197 4.91 2.22 5.28
C THR A 197 4.44 0.83 4.93
N GLY A 198 3.74 0.16 5.87
CA GLY A 198 3.42 -1.26 5.80
C GLY A 198 1.91 -1.53 5.85
N LEU A 199 1.43 -2.55 5.15
CA LEU A 199 0.09 -3.10 5.29
C LEU A 199 0.11 -4.62 5.07
N GLU A 200 -0.34 -5.43 6.03
CA GLU A 200 -0.34 -6.89 5.84
C GLU A 200 -1.43 -7.58 6.68
N PHE A 201 -2.02 -8.65 6.12
CA PHE A 201 -2.87 -9.56 6.89
C PHE A 201 -2.03 -10.62 7.59
N VAL A 202 -2.26 -10.79 8.89
CA VAL A 202 -1.74 -11.94 9.65
C VAL A 202 -2.91 -12.68 10.27
N GLY A 203 -3.23 -13.84 9.69
CA GLY A 203 -4.53 -14.47 9.89
C GLY A 203 -5.65 -13.55 9.40
N ASP A 204 -6.71 -13.41 10.20
CA ASP A 204 -7.86 -12.56 9.87
C ASP A 204 -7.65 -11.08 10.25
N SER A 205 -6.50 -10.73 10.84
CA SER A 205 -6.23 -9.38 11.34
C SER A 205 -5.39 -8.60 10.34
N LEU A 206 -5.87 -7.42 9.95
CA LEU A 206 -5.11 -6.48 9.14
C LEU A 206 -4.27 -5.58 10.04
N PHE A 207 -2.98 -5.49 9.73
CA PHE A 207 -2.07 -4.57 10.38
C PHE A 207 -1.61 -3.50 9.41
N ALA A 208 -1.44 -2.27 9.91
CA ALA A 208 -0.67 -1.23 9.23
C ALA A 208 0.59 -0.92 10.04
N ALA A 209 1.59 -0.32 9.41
CA ALA A 209 2.83 0.04 10.08
C ALA A 209 3.31 1.44 9.73
N SER A 210 4.11 2.02 10.62
CA SER A 210 4.78 3.30 10.39
C SER A 210 6.28 3.24 10.66
N ALA A 211 7.01 4.06 9.91
CA ALA A 211 8.41 4.37 10.22
C ALA A 211 8.53 5.20 11.50
N GLY A 212 9.70 5.15 12.14
CA GLY A 212 10.03 5.98 13.30
C GLY A 212 10.56 7.34 12.88
N LYS A 213 9.73 8.22 12.30
CA LYS A 213 10.23 9.47 11.71
C LYS A 213 10.24 10.62 12.73
N PRO A 214 11.38 11.28 13.00
CA PRO A 214 11.42 12.44 13.87
C PRO A 214 10.88 13.70 13.16
N GLY A 215 9.97 14.44 13.80
CA GLY A 215 9.56 15.76 13.31
C GLY A 215 8.26 16.30 13.93
N ASN A 216 8.02 17.60 13.76
CA ASN A 216 6.75 18.31 14.04
C ASN A 216 6.16 18.19 15.45
N GLY A 217 6.94 17.73 16.45
CA GLY A 217 6.45 17.53 17.82
C GLY A 217 5.52 16.32 17.98
N LEU A 218 5.49 15.42 17.00
CA LEU A 218 4.73 14.17 17.01
C LEU A 218 5.60 13.02 17.53
N ASP A 219 4.97 11.91 17.95
CA ASP A 219 5.67 10.72 18.44
C ASP A 219 6.60 10.15 17.35
N ALA A 220 7.91 10.14 17.62
CA ALA A 220 8.96 9.71 16.70
C ALA A 220 9.16 8.18 16.69
N ARG A 221 8.40 7.43 17.50
CA ARG A 221 8.42 5.97 17.48
C ARG A 221 7.58 5.45 16.31
N GLY A 222 8.13 4.50 15.57
CA GLY A 222 7.34 3.68 14.68
C GLY A 222 6.37 2.83 15.47
N ALA A 223 5.35 2.31 14.80
CA ALA A 223 4.36 1.45 15.44
C ALA A 223 3.77 0.47 14.44
N LEU A 224 3.23 -0.62 14.99
CA LEU A 224 2.23 -1.44 14.32
C LEU A 224 0.86 -1.04 14.82
N PHE A 225 -0.10 -1.04 13.91
CA PHE A 225 -1.48 -0.70 14.18
C PHE A 225 -2.38 -1.86 13.80
N LEU A 226 -3.36 -2.15 14.65
CA LEU A 226 -4.41 -3.09 14.35
C LEU A 226 -5.60 -2.33 13.78
N LEU A 227 -6.08 -2.77 12.62
CA LEU A 227 -7.28 -2.23 11.99
C LEU A 227 -8.53 -2.91 12.53
N ASP A 228 -9.60 -2.14 12.70
CA ASP A 228 -10.86 -2.62 13.27
C ASP A 228 -11.50 -3.70 12.37
N PRO A 229 -11.65 -4.95 12.84
CA PRO A 229 -12.30 -6.00 12.05
C PRO A 229 -13.76 -5.70 11.72
N GLY A 230 -14.45 -4.91 12.57
CA GLY A 230 -15.82 -4.46 12.29
C GLY A 230 -15.90 -3.58 11.04
N PHE A 231 -14.96 -2.65 10.91
CA PHE A 231 -14.81 -1.85 9.71
C PHE A 231 -14.42 -2.69 8.48
N LEU A 232 -13.45 -3.61 8.59
CA LEU A 232 -13.04 -4.44 7.44
C LEU A 232 -14.20 -5.26 6.88
N ALA A 233 -15.04 -5.81 7.75
CA ALA A 233 -16.21 -6.60 7.36
C ALA A 233 -17.34 -5.76 6.73
N ALA A 234 -17.43 -4.47 7.05
CA ALA A 234 -18.49 -3.60 6.58
C ALA A 234 -18.03 -2.13 6.52
N PRO A 235 -17.15 -1.77 5.57
CA PRO A 235 -16.57 -0.44 5.52
C PRO A 235 -17.63 0.59 5.15
N LYS A 236 -17.56 1.75 5.80
CA LYS A 236 -18.55 2.83 5.64
C LYS A 236 -17.90 4.19 5.68
N HIS A 237 -18.44 5.09 4.87
CA HIS A 237 -18.08 6.49 4.87
C HIS A 237 -19.06 7.37 5.63
N CYS A 238 -18.55 8.48 6.15
CA CYS A 238 -19.34 9.52 6.78
C CYS A 238 -18.79 10.91 6.42
N VAL A 239 -19.69 11.90 6.37
CA VAL A 239 -19.30 13.31 6.37
C VAL A 239 -19.06 13.75 7.81
N LEU A 240 -17.85 14.23 8.10
CA LEU A 240 -17.51 14.74 9.43
C LEU A 240 -17.88 16.23 9.57
N PRO A 241 -18.31 16.72 10.74
CA PRO A 241 -18.83 18.10 10.89
C PRO A 241 -17.88 19.22 10.46
N SER A 242 -16.57 19.03 10.55
CA SER A 242 -15.53 19.99 10.11
C SER A 242 -14.86 19.61 8.78
N ASP A 243 -15.40 18.62 8.06
CA ASP A 243 -14.92 18.26 6.74
C ASP A 243 -15.30 19.35 5.72
N ILE A 244 -14.35 20.20 5.33
CA ILE A 244 -14.59 21.27 4.34
C ILE A 244 -14.88 20.67 2.96
N SER A 245 -14.40 19.46 2.72
CA SER A 245 -14.60 18.71 1.48
C SER A 245 -16.07 18.36 1.26
N GLN A 246 -16.81 18.12 2.36
CA GLN A 246 -18.19 17.62 2.39
C GLN A 246 -18.40 16.37 1.53
N ASP A 247 -17.31 15.64 1.22
CA ASP A 247 -17.34 14.46 0.39
C ASP A 247 -17.83 13.27 1.23
N PRO A 248 -19.04 12.76 0.96
CA PRO A 248 -19.60 11.66 1.75
C PRO A 248 -18.87 10.34 1.53
N ALA A 249 -17.91 10.27 0.60
CA ALA A 249 -17.11 9.10 0.28
C ALA A 249 -15.63 9.24 0.72
N TYR A 250 -15.31 10.19 1.60
CA TYR A 250 -13.91 10.47 1.94
C TYR A 250 -13.45 9.85 3.27
N TYR A 251 -14.09 10.13 4.42
CA TYR A 251 -13.64 9.64 5.73
C TYR A 251 -14.30 8.32 6.15
N ALA A 252 -13.55 7.50 6.89
CA ALA A 252 -14.13 6.47 7.74
C ALA A 252 -15.00 7.12 8.85
N CYS A 253 -16.12 6.46 9.19
CA CYS A 253 -17.06 6.99 10.18
C CYS A 253 -16.50 7.03 11.61
N ASP A 254 -15.85 5.93 11.98
CA ASP A 254 -15.34 5.68 13.32
C ASP A 254 -13.81 5.58 13.26
N PRO A 255 -13.11 5.70 14.40
CA PRO A 255 -11.71 5.32 14.47
C PRO A 255 -11.58 3.84 14.15
N ILE A 256 -10.74 3.51 13.17
CA ILE A 256 -10.53 2.16 12.64
C ILE A 256 -9.09 1.67 12.85
N CYS A 257 -8.20 2.51 13.35
CA CYS A 257 -6.79 2.22 13.54
C CYS A 257 -6.40 2.46 15.00
N SER A 258 -5.88 1.40 15.64
CA SER A 258 -5.45 1.40 17.04
C SER A 258 -3.98 0.98 17.15
N VAL A 259 -3.24 1.52 18.12
CA VAL A 259 -1.85 1.11 18.36
C VAL A 259 -1.82 -0.33 18.86
N HIS A 260 -1.14 -1.20 18.12
CA HIS A 260 -0.92 -2.58 18.51
C HIS A 260 0.44 -2.78 19.16
N ALA A 261 1.50 -2.23 18.59
CA ALA A 261 2.84 -2.28 19.16
C ALA A 261 3.61 -1.00 18.87
N GLN A 262 4.62 -0.69 19.68
CA GLN A 262 5.51 0.45 19.48
C GLN A 262 6.96 -0.01 19.44
N PHE A 263 7.72 0.58 18.53
CA PHE A 263 9.16 0.41 18.45
C PHE A 263 9.87 1.48 19.31
N ASP A 264 11.20 1.35 19.42
CA ASP A 264 12.04 2.36 20.07
C ASP A 264 12.00 3.71 19.31
N GLU A 265 12.42 4.77 19.99
CA GLU A 265 12.44 6.11 19.42
C GLU A 265 13.28 6.14 18.13
N LYS A 266 12.71 6.70 17.06
CA LYS A 266 13.33 6.78 15.74
C LYS A 266 13.62 5.42 15.09
N VAL A 267 12.93 4.38 15.53
CA VAL A 267 12.94 3.05 14.90
C VAL A 267 11.53 2.75 14.43
N GLY A 268 11.38 2.13 13.26
CA GLY A 268 10.08 1.69 12.77
C GLY A 268 10.20 0.88 11.50
N VAL A 269 9.05 0.53 10.93
CA VAL A 269 8.99 -0.31 9.74
C VAL A 269 9.48 0.49 8.53
N SER A 270 10.39 -0.09 7.74
CA SER A 270 11.09 0.58 6.65
C SER A 270 10.40 0.46 5.28
N GLY A 271 9.36 -0.35 5.22
CA GLY A 271 8.62 -0.74 4.04
C GLY A 271 7.45 -1.57 4.53
N ASP A 272 7.46 -2.85 4.20
CA ASP A 272 6.33 -3.75 4.38
C ASP A 272 6.46 -4.70 5.59
N MET A 273 5.42 -5.51 5.80
CA MET A 273 5.31 -6.57 6.78
C MET A 273 5.01 -7.90 6.10
N ALA A 274 5.24 -9.02 6.80
CA ALA A 274 4.86 -10.33 6.31
C ALA A 274 4.36 -11.21 7.47
N PRO A 275 3.61 -12.28 7.19
CA PRO A 275 3.26 -13.26 8.19
C PRO A 275 4.51 -13.99 8.67
N GLY A 276 4.68 -14.04 9.98
CA GLY A 276 5.73 -14.79 10.66
C GLY A 276 5.37 -16.24 10.90
N PRO A 277 6.37 -17.05 11.29
CA PRO A 277 6.07 -18.34 11.89
C PRO A 277 5.18 -18.13 13.12
N ASP A 278 4.33 -19.11 13.41
CA ASP A 278 3.42 -19.12 14.57
C ASP A 278 2.34 -18.01 14.59
N GLY A 279 2.15 -17.29 13.47
CA GLY A 279 1.12 -16.24 13.37
C GLY A 279 1.54 -14.89 13.94
N ASP A 280 2.84 -14.66 14.12
CA ASP A 280 3.39 -13.33 14.44
C ASP A 280 3.36 -12.42 13.21
N VAL A 281 3.46 -11.10 13.42
CA VAL A 281 3.78 -10.12 12.37
C VAL A 281 5.30 -10.00 12.27
N LEU A 282 5.87 -10.26 11.10
CA LEU A 282 7.25 -9.91 10.78
C LEU A 282 7.28 -8.51 10.18
N ALA A 283 8.15 -7.66 10.71
CA ALA A 283 8.36 -6.31 10.23
C ALA A 283 9.84 -6.10 9.92
N LEU A 284 10.13 -5.62 8.71
CA LEU A 284 11.46 -5.13 8.39
C LEU A 284 11.61 -3.72 8.96
N VAL A 285 12.49 -3.55 9.94
CA VAL A 285 12.68 -2.28 10.63
C VAL A 285 14.00 -1.62 10.27
N ARG A 286 14.00 -0.28 10.32
CA ARG A 286 15.19 0.55 10.23
C ARG A 286 15.17 1.67 11.26
N GLY A 287 16.35 2.24 11.48
CA GLY A 287 16.54 3.47 12.23
C GLY A 287 16.47 4.69 11.32
N GLU A 288 15.79 5.74 11.76
CA GLU A 288 15.64 7.04 11.09
C GLU A 288 16.39 8.10 11.90
N MET A 289 17.73 8.10 11.78
CA MET A 289 18.62 8.91 12.63
C MET A 289 18.57 8.49 14.12
N SER A 290 18.43 7.19 14.38
CA SER A 290 18.57 6.62 15.73
C SER A 290 20.05 6.52 16.14
N GLU A 291 20.34 6.81 17.41
CA GLU A 291 21.70 6.61 17.97
C GLU A 291 22.00 5.13 18.25
N THR A 292 20.96 4.31 18.43
CA THR A 292 21.05 2.88 18.74
C THR A 292 20.87 1.99 17.51
N PHE A 293 20.38 2.57 16.40
CA PHE A 293 20.11 1.87 15.15
C PHE A 293 20.68 2.65 13.96
N PRO A 294 21.89 2.30 13.47
CA PRO A 294 22.57 3.00 12.38
C PRO A 294 21.74 3.07 11.09
N GLU A 295 21.92 4.15 10.33
CA GLU A 295 21.34 4.31 9.00
C GLU A 295 21.84 3.21 8.04
N GLY A 296 20.95 2.71 7.17
CA GLY A 296 21.25 1.62 6.22
C GLY A 296 21.26 0.22 6.84
N ARG A 297 21.15 0.08 8.17
CA ARG A 297 20.88 -1.21 8.80
C ARG A 297 19.40 -1.56 8.66
N HIS A 298 19.13 -2.82 8.36
CA HIS A 298 17.79 -3.39 8.42
C HIS A 298 17.78 -4.59 9.37
N GLU A 299 16.69 -4.77 10.10
CA GLU A 299 16.50 -5.90 11.01
C GLU A 299 15.09 -6.46 10.84
N LEU A 300 14.97 -7.79 10.85
CA LEU A 300 13.66 -8.43 10.92
C LEU A 300 13.28 -8.58 12.39
N LEU A 301 12.25 -7.84 12.80
CA LEU A 301 11.60 -8.00 14.09
C LEU A 301 10.32 -8.82 13.93
N ARG A 302 9.98 -9.56 14.98
CA ARG A 302 8.66 -10.17 15.15
C ARG A 302 7.89 -9.44 16.23
N VAL A 303 6.59 -9.35 16.04
CA VAL A 303 5.62 -8.84 17.01
C VAL A 303 4.48 -9.83 17.07
N ALA A 304 4.05 -10.24 18.26
CA ALA A 304 2.89 -11.11 18.37
C ALA A 304 1.66 -10.44 17.75
N ALA A 305 0.90 -11.14 16.91
CA ALA A 305 -0.32 -10.57 16.30
C ALA A 305 -1.45 -10.37 17.32
N THR A 306 -1.34 -10.96 18.51
CA THR A 306 -2.34 -10.87 19.58
C THR A 306 -1.70 -10.43 20.90
N GLY A 307 -2.55 -10.02 21.84
CA GLY A 307 -2.14 -9.52 23.14
C GLY A 307 -2.22 -8.00 23.25
N GLU A 308 -2.14 -7.50 24.47
CA GLU A 308 -2.15 -6.06 24.74
C GLU A 308 -0.72 -5.52 24.64
N LEU A 309 -0.49 -4.65 23.65
CA LEU A 309 0.79 -3.97 23.42
C LEU A 309 2.02 -4.91 23.40
N PRO A 310 2.04 -5.95 22.55
CA PRO A 310 3.17 -6.86 22.46
C PRO A 310 4.48 -6.13 22.12
N GLU A 311 5.55 -6.54 22.80
CA GLU A 311 6.89 -6.00 22.58
C GLU A 311 7.51 -6.57 21.30
N PRO A 312 8.07 -5.72 20.41
CA PRO A 312 8.87 -6.18 19.29
C PRO A 312 10.12 -6.93 19.75
N ARG A 313 10.45 -8.02 19.07
CA ARG A 313 11.62 -8.86 19.38
C ARG A 313 12.41 -9.17 18.14
N ALA A 314 13.72 -9.25 18.28
CA ALA A 314 14.59 -9.73 17.20
C ALA A 314 14.12 -11.11 16.71
N TYR A 315 13.99 -11.23 15.39
CA TYR A 315 13.64 -12.49 14.73
C TYR A 315 14.82 -13.03 13.92
N GLY A 316 15.44 -12.17 13.12
CA GLY A 316 16.61 -12.50 12.30
C GLY A 316 17.85 -11.69 12.65
N PRO A 317 18.99 -11.98 11.98
CA PRO A 317 20.19 -11.15 12.08
C PRO A 317 19.94 -9.81 11.41
N PHE A 318 20.91 -8.90 11.55
CA PHE A 318 20.95 -7.71 10.72
C PHE A 318 21.19 -8.12 9.27
N ILE A 319 20.51 -7.43 8.37
CA ILE A 319 20.78 -7.55 6.94
C ILE A 319 21.78 -6.44 6.63
N ASP A 320 23.05 -6.82 6.56
CA ASP A 320 24.12 -5.95 6.10
C ASP A 320 24.07 -5.81 4.56
N ASP A 321 24.69 -4.77 4.02
CA ASP A 321 24.93 -4.57 2.58
C ASP A 321 23.69 -4.33 1.69
N ILE A 322 22.56 -3.87 2.22
CA ILE A 322 21.51 -3.26 1.38
C ILE A 322 21.94 -1.82 1.06
N PRO A 323 22.29 -1.47 -0.19
CA PRO A 323 22.70 -0.11 -0.51
C PRO A 323 21.53 0.87 -0.33
N ALA A 324 21.80 2.08 0.14
CA ALA A 324 20.81 3.16 0.15
C ALA A 324 20.26 3.39 -1.27
N GLY A 325 18.94 3.55 -1.41
CA GLY A 325 18.24 3.56 -2.70
C GLY A 325 17.81 2.18 -3.21
N PHE A 326 18.13 1.09 -2.51
CA PHE A 326 17.63 -0.27 -2.75
C PHE A 326 16.84 -0.79 -1.55
N GLU A 327 16.18 0.12 -0.84
CA GLU A 327 15.36 -0.24 0.31
C GLU A 327 14.32 -1.29 -0.10
N ILE A 328 14.19 -2.32 0.74
CA ILE A 328 13.14 -3.33 0.61
C ILE A 328 11.84 -2.65 1.01
N GLU A 329 10.96 -2.45 0.04
CA GLU A 329 9.64 -1.85 0.25
C GLU A 329 8.49 -2.83 0.04
N GLY A 330 8.75 -4.07 -0.37
CA GLY A 330 7.77 -5.16 -0.33
C GLY A 330 8.31 -6.35 0.44
N LEU A 331 7.47 -7.05 1.20
CA LEU A 331 7.84 -8.24 1.96
C LEU A 331 6.71 -9.25 1.91
N ALA A 332 6.91 -10.40 1.29
CA ALA A 332 5.86 -11.41 1.17
C ALA A 332 6.38 -12.80 1.51
N ARG A 333 5.54 -13.61 2.15
CA ARG A 333 5.78 -15.04 2.34
C ARG A 333 4.99 -15.83 1.30
N VAL A 334 5.70 -16.46 0.37
CA VAL A 334 5.10 -17.24 -0.72
C VAL A 334 5.59 -18.67 -0.64
N GLN A 335 4.65 -19.61 -0.57
CA GLN A 335 4.91 -21.05 -0.48
C GLN A 335 5.83 -21.38 0.71
N GLY A 336 5.62 -20.67 1.82
CA GLY A 336 6.40 -20.78 3.04
C GLY A 336 7.77 -20.11 3.03
N ALA A 337 8.26 -19.61 1.90
CA ALA A 337 9.54 -18.89 1.82
C ALA A 337 9.32 -17.37 1.90
N LEU A 338 10.18 -16.67 2.63
CA LEU A 338 10.14 -15.22 2.77
C LEU A 338 10.93 -14.54 1.65
N TYR A 339 10.33 -13.52 1.04
CA TYR A 339 10.93 -12.74 -0.03
C TYR A 339 10.80 -11.25 0.27
N GLY A 340 11.86 -10.49 0.01
CA GLY A 340 11.85 -9.03 0.00
C GLY A 340 11.98 -8.50 -1.41
N VAL A 341 11.32 -7.39 -1.73
CA VAL A 341 11.44 -6.70 -3.02
C VAL A 341 11.90 -5.27 -2.81
N GLY A 342 13.01 -4.92 -3.44
CA GLY A 342 13.54 -3.56 -3.44
C GLY A 342 12.76 -2.63 -4.36
N ILE A 343 12.83 -1.31 -4.12
CA ILE A 343 12.13 -0.31 -4.95
C ILE A 343 12.45 -0.41 -6.45
N GLY A 344 13.68 -0.82 -6.79
CA GLY A 344 14.17 -1.01 -8.17
C GLY A 344 13.84 -2.39 -8.76
N GLY A 345 13.08 -3.23 -8.06
CA GLY A 345 12.64 -4.55 -8.54
C GLY A 345 13.61 -5.69 -8.31
N THR A 346 14.71 -5.50 -7.56
CA THR A 346 15.52 -6.63 -7.09
C THR A 346 14.71 -7.47 -6.11
N VAL A 347 14.56 -8.76 -6.39
CA VAL A 347 13.88 -9.71 -5.50
C VAL A 347 14.92 -10.49 -4.73
N TYR A 348 14.79 -10.50 -3.41
CA TYR A 348 15.66 -11.22 -2.50
C TYR A 348 14.91 -12.38 -1.87
N LYS A 349 15.52 -13.55 -1.89
CA LYS A 349 15.05 -14.69 -1.09
C LYS A 349 15.73 -14.67 0.27
N ILE A 350 14.91 -14.65 1.32
CA ILE A 350 15.35 -14.69 2.71
C ILE A 350 15.18 -16.13 3.19
N THR A 351 16.31 -16.84 3.33
CA THR A 351 16.31 -18.21 3.87
C THR A 351 16.43 -18.12 5.38
N GLU A 352 15.35 -18.51 6.05
CA GLU A 352 15.27 -18.61 7.50
C GLU A 352 16.01 -19.86 8.01
N PRO A 353 16.53 -19.83 9.24
CA PRO A 353 17.19 -20.98 9.85
C PRO A 353 16.18 -22.08 10.17
N THR A 354 16.63 -23.33 10.11
CA THR A 354 15.83 -24.48 10.58
C THR A 354 16.29 -24.92 11.96
N ALA A 355 15.51 -25.80 12.61
CA ALA A 355 15.89 -26.38 13.90
C ALA A 355 17.24 -27.12 13.83
N GLU A 356 17.56 -27.70 12.67
CA GLU A 356 18.82 -28.40 12.39
C GLU A 356 19.99 -27.47 12.05
N ALA A 357 19.71 -26.22 11.65
CA ALA A 357 20.70 -25.22 11.26
C ALA A 357 20.33 -23.79 11.75
N PRO A 358 20.34 -23.53 13.07
CA PRO A 358 19.80 -22.30 13.68
C PRO A 358 20.53 -21.00 13.29
N GLY A 359 21.70 -21.09 12.66
CA GLY A 359 22.50 -19.94 12.21
C GLY A 359 22.55 -19.77 10.68
N SER A 360 21.73 -20.50 9.91
CA SER A 360 21.84 -20.54 8.45
C SER A 360 21.06 -19.44 7.71
N TRP A 361 20.90 -18.28 8.34
CA TRP A 361 20.28 -17.14 7.67
C TRP A 361 21.03 -16.82 6.37
N LYS A 362 20.29 -16.69 5.28
CA LYS A 362 20.87 -16.30 3.99
C LYS A 362 19.95 -15.31 3.30
N PHE A 363 20.53 -14.18 2.93
CA PHE A 363 19.91 -13.20 2.06
C PHE A 363 20.59 -13.28 0.70
N ALA A 364 19.83 -13.56 -0.35
CA ALA A 364 20.39 -13.71 -1.69
C ALA A 364 19.46 -13.10 -2.73
N VAL A 365 20.06 -12.43 -3.71
CA VAL A 365 19.35 -12.03 -4.93
C VAL A 365 18.78 -13.31 -5.57
N HIS A 366 17.47 -13.33 -5.70
CA HIS A 366 16.71 -14.39 -6.35
C HIS A 366 16.40 -14.01 -7.78
N ASP A 367 16.16 -12.72 -8.04
CA ASP A 367 15.78 -12.20 -9.36
C ASP A 367 15.98 -10.69 -9.47
N GLU A 368 15.95 -10.18 -10.70
CA GLU A 368 15.98 -8.75 -11.02
C GLU A 368 14.83 -8.45 -11.99
N LEU A 369 13.77 -7.78 -11.51
CA LEU A 369 12.60 -7.46 -12.33
C LEU A 369 12.85 -6.25 -13.26
N GLY A 370 13.80 -5.37 -12.91
CA GLY A 370 14.12 -4.16 -13.67
C GLY A 370 14.24 -4.38 -15.19
N PRO A 371 15.05 -5.35 -15.66
CA PRO A 371 15.18 -5.65 -17.09
C PRO A 371 13.90 -6.07 -17.83
N LEU A 372 12.82 -6.44 -17.13
CA LEU A 372 11.52 -6.76 -17.75
C LEU A 372 10.73 -5.50 -18.14
N PHE A 373 11.17 -4.33 -17.67
CA PHE A 373 10.54 -3.05 -17.96
C PHE A 373 11.32 -2.28 -19.03
N THR A 374 10.60 -1.62 -19.94
CA THR A 374 11.18 -0.92 -21.10
C THR A 374 11.94 0.35 -20.74
N ASP A 375 11.49 1.04 -19.70
CA ASP A 375 12.15 2.20 -19.10
C ASP A 375 12.07 2.08 -17.58
N PRO A 376 12.95 1.29 -16.93
CA PRO A 376 12.86 1.02 -15.50
C PRO A 376 12.93 2.30 -14.67
N ASP A 377 13.73 3.27 -15.10
CA ASP A 377 13.86 4.56 -14.42
C ASP A 377 12.53 5.31 -14.38
N ARG A 378 11.68 5.20 -15.43
CA ARG A 378 10.36 5.86 -15.50
C ARG A 378 9.19 4.99 -15.07
N SER A 379 9.36 3.68 -15.03
CA SER A 379 8.24 2.74 -14.91
C SER A 379 8.27 1.92 -13.64
N LEU A 380 9.43 1.72 -13.02
CA LEU A 380 9.59 0.79 -11.92
C LEU A 380 9.85 1.52 -10.61
N ARG A 381 8.84 1.49 -9.75
CA ARG A 381 8.99 1.81 -8.34
C ARG A 381 8.06 0.97 -7.49
N ILE A 382 8.58 -0.15 -7.01
CA ILE A 382 7.85 -1.05 -6.11
C ILE A 382 7.63 -0.36 -4.77
N ARG A 383 6.43 -0.56 -4.18
CA ARG A 383 6.04 0.05 -2.90
C ARG A 383 5.43 -0.91 -1.90
N GLY A 384 5.13 -2.14 -2.32
CA GLY A 384 4.44 -3.10 -1.48
C GLY A 384 4.37 -4.46 -2.16
N ALA A 385 4.33 -5.51 -1.36
CA ALA A 385 4.14 -6.86 -1.85
C ALA A 385 3.45 -7.75 -0.81
N THR A 386 2.40 -8.45 -1.22
CA THR A 386 1.69 -9.42 -0.36
C THR A 386 1.58 -10.77 -1.05
N ALA A 387 1.28 -11.82 -0.28
CA ALA A 387 0.97 -13.13 -0.85
C ALA A 387 -0.51 -13.20 -1.27
N VAL A 388 -0.77 -13.80 -2.43
CA VAL A 388 -2.13 -14.00 -2.96
C VAL A 388 -2.31 -15.41 -3.47
N VAL A 389 -3.56 -15.89 -3.50
CA VAL A 389 -3.90 -17.17 -4.15
C VAL A 389 -4.75 -16.89 -5.38
N VAL A 390 -4.19 -17.21 -6.56
CA VAL A 390 -4.86 -17.03 -7.86
C VAL A 390 -5.50 -18.34 -8.32
N PRO A 391 -6.81 -18.36 -8.67
CA PRO A 391 -7.60 -19.58 -8.92
C PRO A 391 -7.30 -20.28 -10.25
#